data_AF-A0A5N6T0E7-F1
#
_entry.id   AF-A0A5N6T0E7-F1
#
_cell.length_a   1.000
_cell.length_b   1.000
_cell.length_c   1.000
_cell.angle_alpha   90.00
_cell.angle_beta   90.00
_cell.angle_gamma   90.00
#
_symmetry.space_group_name_H-M   'P 1'
#
loop_
_entity.id
_entity.type
_entity.pdbx_description
1 polymer ?
#
loop_
_entity_poly.entity_id
_entity_poly.type
_entity_poly.pdbx_seq_one_letter_code
_entity_poly.pdbx_strand_id
1 'polypeptide(L)'
;MLFTNALIFALAAVTGTQALEFPNPTVGCHDDMLVDVEEARRAADQLASTCDSGTPVLKDSKMHSAYGSAMAFVCNWGKDSQGCSHQAINEAIRLVNAECGENVGGYVQIDAWAKQYGRLSTSSNPCPNLNG
;
A
#
# COMPACT_ATOMS: atom_id res chain seq x y z
N MET A 1 -24.16 3.74 -58.10
CA MET A 1 -23.87 4.86 -57.19
C MET A 1 -23.85 4.30 -55.78
N LEU A 2 -22.66 4.21 -55.17
CA LEU A 2 -22.43 3.70 -53.81
C LEU A 2 -22.69 4.85 -52.80
N PHE A 3 -23.37 4.56 -51.69
CA PHE A 3 -23.25 5.39 -50.48
C PHE A 3 -22.91 4.50 -49.26
N THR A 4 -21.63 4.64 -48.93
CA THR A 4 -20.82 4.36 -47.76
C THR A 4 -21.54 4.15 -46.41
N ASN A 5 -21.31 2.98 -45.81
CA ASN A 5 -21.46 2.72 -44.36
C ASN A 5 -20.34 3.44 -43.60
N ALA A 6 -20.68 4.36 -42.71
CA ALA A 6 -19.73 4.95 -41.76
C ALA A 6 -19.78 4.15 -40.45
N LEU A 7 -18.82 3.27 -40.23
CA LEU A 7 -18.57 2.65 -38.93
C LEU A 7 -17.74 3.64 -38.09
N ILE A 8 -18.33 4.19 -37.04
CA ILE A 8 -17.61 4.99 -36.04
C ILE A 8 -16.99 4.02 -35.04
N PHE A 9 -15.68 3.82 -35.12
CA PHE A 9 -14.91 3.15 -34.07
C PHE A 9 -14.65 4.17 -32.95
N ALA A 10 -15.33 4.02 -31.81
CA ALA A 10 -14.98 4.71 -30.59
C ALA A 10 -13.70 4.07 -30.01
N LEU A 11 -12.59 4.82 -30.03
CA LEU A 11 -11.37 4.46 -29.30
C LEU A 11 -11.62 4.66 -27.79
N ALA A 12 -11.74 3.56 -27.05
CA ALA A 12 -11.61 3.59 -25.60
C ALA A 12 -10.14 3.90 -25.27
N ALA A 13 -9.88 5.09 -24.73
CA ALA A 13 -8.58 5.42 -24.18
C ALA A 13 -8.36 4.55 -22.92
N VAL A 14 -7.44 3.58 -23.01
CA VAL A 14 -6.90 2.91 -21.83
C VAL A 14 -6.06 3.94 -21.10
N THR A 15 -6.63 4.56 -20.07
CA THR A 15 -5.87 5.33 -19.10
C THR A 15 -5.05 4.34 -18.28
N GLY A 16 -3.83 4.06 -18.73
CA GLY A 16 -2.87 3.31 -17.93
C GLY A 16 -2.64 4.07 -16.63
N THR A 17 -3.05 3.50 -15.51
CA THR A 17 -2.74 4.02 -14.18
C THR A 17 -1.22 4.03 -14.05
N GLN A 18 -0.60 5.21 -14.09
CA GLN A 18 0.84 5.31 -13.89
C GLN A 18 1.17 4.75 -12.50
N ALA A 19 2.18 3.90 -12.40
CA ALA A 19 2.66 3.42 -11.11
C ALA A 19 3.10 4.62 -10.27
N LEU A 20 2.74 4.63 -8.99
CA LEU A 20 3.22 5.65 -8.08
C LEU A 20 4.71 5.43 -7.87
N GLU A 21 5.54 6.43 -8.15
CA GLU A 21 6.96 6.35 -7.83
C GLU A 21 7.20 6.91 -6.44
N PHE A 22 7.75 6.08 -5.55
CA PHE A 22 8.21 6.55 -4.25
C PHE A 22 9.54 7.29 -4.39
N PRO A 23 9.70 8.46 -3.73
CA PRO A 23 10.98 9.14 -3.69
C PRO A 23 11.94 8.41 -2.75
N ASN A 24 13.01 7.81 -3.31
CA ASN A 24 14.08 7.11 -2.58
C ASN A 24 13.55 6.13 -1.50
N PRO A 25 12.73 5.14 -1.87
CA PRO A 25 12.19 4.19 -0.90
C PRO A 25 13.32 3.33 -0.31
N THR A 26 13.20 2.98 0.96
CA THR A 26 14.00 1.93 1.59
C THR A 26 13.09 0.75 1.92
N VAL A 27 13.42 -0.44 1.42
CA VAL A 27 12.66 -1.66 1.73
C VAL A 27 13.34 -2.41 2.87
N GLY A 28 12.55 -2.83 3.86
CA GLY A 28 13.00 -3.67 4.97
C GLY A 28 12.25 -5.00 4.97
N CYS A 29 13.00 -6.10 5.04
CA CYS A 29 12.47 -7.46 5.07
C CYS A 29 12.60 -8.05 6.48
N HIS A 30 11.58 -8.80 6.89
CA HIS A 30 11.58 -9.60 8.11
C HIS A 30 11.61 -11.09 7.72
N ASP A 31 12.78 -11.58 7.33
CA ASP A 31 12.97 -12.95 6.81
C ASP A 31 12.53 -14.06 7.79
N ASP A 32 12.44 -13.74 9.07
CA ASP A 32 11.96 -14.60 10.16
C ASP A 32 10.45 -14.52 10.40
N MET A 33 9.74 -13.66 9.66
CA MET A 33 8.32 -13.40 9.81
C MET A 33 7.55 -13.77 8.55
N LEU A 34 6.97 -14.96 8.56
CA LEU A 34 6.04 -15.38 7.51
C LEU A 34 4.67 -14.73 7.72
N VAL A 35 4.05 -14.37 6.60
CA VAL A 35 2.69 -13.85 6.53
C VAL A 35 1.91 -14.67 5.49
N ASP A 36 0.67 -15.04 5.81
CA ASP A 36 -0.19 -15.67 4.83
C ASP A 36 -0.55 -14.66 3.72
N VAL A 37 -0.35 -15.07 2.46
CA VAL A 37 -0.45 -14.18 1.30
C VAL A 37 -1.88 -13.66 1.10
N GLU A 38 -2.88 -14.54 1.25
CA GLU A 38 -4.29 -14.15 1.05
C GLU A 38 -4.80 -13.31 2.21
N GLU A 39 -4.38 -13.61 3.43
CA GLU A 39 -4.68 -12.80 4.61
C GLU A 39 -4.05 -11.41 4.50
N ALA A 40 -2.77 -11.33 4.11
CA ALA A 40 -2.07 -10.06 3.90
C ALA A 40 -2.73 -9.23 2.79
N ARG A 41 -3.17 -9.86 1.70
CA ARG A 41 -3.91 -9.20 0.63
C ARG A 41 -5.24 -8.63 1.12
N ARG A 42 -6.03 -9.40 1.87
CA ARG A 42 -7.30 -8.92 2.45
C ARG A 42 -7.09 -7.78 3.44
N ALA A 43 -6.05 -7.85 4.27
CA ALA A 43 -5.69 -6.78 5.19
C ALA A 43 -5.29 -5.50 4.41
N ALA A 44 -4.49 -5.63 3.34
CA ALA A 44 -4.12 -4.51 2.48
C ALA A 44 -5.32 -3.88 1.78
N ASP A 45 -6.22 -4.69 1.21
CA ASP A 45 -7.44 -4.22 0.55
C ASP A 45 -8.35 -3.41 1.52
N GLN A 46 -8.48 -3.88 2.76
CA GLN A 46 -9.28 -3.18 3.80
C GLN A 46 -8.63 -1.86 4.24
N LEU A 47 -7.31 -1.85 4.42
CA LEU A 47 -6.59 -0.63 4.75
C LEU A 47 -6.67 0.37 3.59
N ALA A 48 -6.51 -0.09 2.35
CA ALA A 48 -6.62 0.71 1.15
C ALA A 48 -8.00 1.37 1.02
N SER A 49 -9.07 0.63 1.28
CA SER A 49 -10.43 1.17 1.33
C SER A 49 -10.58 2.27 2.39
N THR A 50 -9.95 2.09 3.56
CA THR A 50 -9.93 3.11 4.62
C THR A 50 -9.16 4.36 4.19
N CYS A 51 -8.03 4.19 3.51
CA CYS A 51 -7.28 5.31 2.95
C CYS A 51 -8.09 6.10 1.91
N ASP A 52 -8.76 5.40 0.99
CA ASP A 52 -9.56 6.03 -0.06
C ASP A 52 -10.81 6.72 0.50
N SER A 53 -11.27 6.37 1.71
CA SER A 53 -12.33 7.11 2.42
C SER A 53 -11.91 8.51 2.88
N GLY A 54 -10.62 8.85 2.78
CA GLY A 54 -10.06 10.12 3.26
C GLY A 54 -9.73 10.13 4.75
N THR A 55 -9.80 8.98 5.43
CA THR A 55 -9.39 8.87 6.83
C THR A 55 -7.88 9.13 6.93
N PRO A 56 -7.42 10.16 7.67
CA PRO A 56 -6.01 10.47 7.75
C PRO A 56 -5.28 9.56 8.73
N VAL A 57 -4.00 9.29 8.46
CA VAL A 57 -3.09 8.71 9.44
C VAL A 57 -2.65 9.84 10.37
N LEU A 58 -3.01 9.75 11.65
CA LEU A 58 -2.70 10.79 12.62
C LEU A 58 -1.19 11.00 12.75
N LYS A 59 -0.81 12.21 13.17
CA LYS A 59 0.57 12.58 13.51
C LYS A 59 1.16 11.59 14.53
N ASP A 60 2.42 11.20 14.34
CA ASP A 60 3.19 10.32 15.24
C ASP A 60 2.45 9.03 15.60
N SER A 61 1.71 8.48 14.64
CA SER A 61 0.80 7.36 14.85
C SER A 61 0.80 6.38 13.69
N LYS A 62 -0.06 5.36 13.80
CA LYS A 62 -0.21 4.30 12.82
C LYS A 62 -1.68 4.01 12.55
N MET A 63 -1.94 3.52 11.34
CA MET A 63 -3.21 2.94 10.95
C MET A 63 -2.94 1.56 10.38
N HIS A 64 -3.77 0.59 10.71
CA HIS A 64 -3.61 -0.78 10.23
C HIS A 64 -4.96 -1.43 10.03
N SER A 65 -4.97 -2.47 9.19
CA SER A 65 -6.05 -3.45 9.15
C SER A 65 -5.45 -4.83 9.36
N ALA A 66 -6.22 -5.72 9.99
CA ALA A 66 -5.82 -7.08 10.28
C ALA A 66 -6.84 -8.07 9.70
N TYR A 67 -6.34 -9.17 9.16
CA TYR A 67 -7.14 -10.29 8.72
C TYR A 67 -6.41 -11.58 9.08
N GLY A 68 -7.02 -12.43 9.91
CA GLY A 68 -6.36 -13.65 10.40
C GLY A 68 -5.05 -13.35 11.15
N SER A 69 -3.96 -13.93 10.66
CA SER A 69 -2.61 -13.78 11.20
C SER A 69 -1.80 -12.63 10.59
N ALA A 70 -2.31 -11.98 9.53
CA ALA A 70 -1.63 -10.91 8.82
C ALA A 70 -2.23 -9.53 9.10
N MET A 71 -1.39 -8.49 9.05
CA MET A 71 -1.78 -7.09 9.07
C MET A 71 -1.15 -6.34 7.89
N ALA A 72 -1.85 -5.34 7.38
CA ALA A 72 -1.29 -4.29 6.55
C ALA A 72 -1.32 -2.99 7.35
N PHE A 73 -0.33 -2.13 7.16
CA PHE A 73 -0.19 -0.93 7.98
C PHE A 73 0.38 0.26 7.22
N VAL A 74 0.17 1.43 7.81
CA VAL A 74 0.85 2.68 7.49
C VAL A 74 1.27 3.38 8.79
N CYS A 75 2.54 3.76 8.90
CA CYS A 75 3.08 4.61 9.96
C CYS A 75 3.21 6.05 9.43
N ASN A 76 2.98 7.04 10.30
CA ASN A 76 3.21 8.47 10.01
C ASN A 76 4.00 9.10 11.17
N TRP A 77 5.26 9.46 10.91
CA TRP A 77 6.09 10.27 11.82
C TRP A 77 6.29 11.70 11.29
N GLY A 78 5.48 12.09 10.32
CA GLY A 78 5.39 13.45 9.84
C GLY A 78 4.86 14.39 10.91
N LYS A 79 5.08 15.69 10.71
CA LYS A 79 4.66 16.73 11.67
C LYS A 79 3.14 16.92 11.76
N ASP A 80 2.39 16.44 10.78
CA ASP A 80 0.95 16.61 10.64
C ASP A 80 0.26 15.27 10.34
N SER A 81 -1.06 15.23 10.50
CA SER A 81 -1.86 14.11 9.99
C SER A 81 -1.83 14.11 8.46
N GLN A 82 -1.60 12.94 7.87
CA GLN A 82 -1.41 12.81 6.42
C GLN A 82 -2.34 11.74 5.85
N GLY A 83 -2.97 12.02 4.71
CA GLY A 83 -3.81 11.04 4.00
C GLY A 83 -2.96 9.90 3.44
N CYS A 84 -3.51 8.70 3.33
CA CYS A 84 -2.93 7.60 2.57
C CYS A 84 -3.77 7.33 1.32
N SER A 85 -3.30 6.46 0.43
CA SER A 85 -4.06 6.07 -0.76
C SER A 85 -3.87 4.58 -1.03
N HIS A 86 -4.87 3.98 -1.68
CA HIS A 86 -4.76 2.62 -2.20
C HIS A 86 -3.53 2.45 -3.10
N GLN A 87 -3.24 3.42 -3.97
CA GLN A 87 -2.06 3.37 -4.84
C GLN A 87 -0.75 3.26 -4.05
N ALA A 88 -0.61 4.00 -2.93
CA ALA A 88 0.57 3.90 -2.07
C ALA A 88 0.68 2.54 -1.37
N ILE A 89 -0.44 1.98 -0.92
CA ILE A 89 -0.43 0.65 -0.29
C ILE A 89 -0.03 -0.42 -1.31
N ASN A 90 -0.63 -0.41 -2.51
CA ASN A 90 -0.31 -1.40 -3.55
C ASN A 90 1.15 -1.30 -4.00
N GLU A 91 1.67 -0.09 -4.16
CA GLU A 91 3.06 0.09 -4.56
C GLU A 91 4.02 -0.41 -3.47
N ALA A 92 3.73 -0.14 -2.20
CA ALA A 92 4.54 -0.65 -1.10
C ALA A 92 4.53 -2.19 -1.04
N ILE A 93 3.34 -2.81 -1.17
CA ILE A 93 3.23 -4.27 -1.20
C ILE A 93 3.95 -4.87 -2.41
N ARG A 94 3.89 -4.21 -3.58
CA ARG A 94 4.61 -4.63 -4.79
C ARG A 94 6.13 -4.64 -4.56
N LEU A 95 6.68 -3.59 -3.93
CA LEU A 95 8.10 -3.51 -3.60
C LEU A 95 8.51 -4.56 -2.57
N VAL A 96 7.72 -4.76 -1.51
CA VAL A 96 7.96 -5.83 -0.53
C VAL A 96 7.93 -7.20 -1.19
N ASN A 97 6.98 -7.48 -2.09
CA ASN A 97 6.94 -8.73 -2.84
C ASN A 97 8.20 -8.95 -3.69
N ALA A 98 8.67 -7.88 -4.35
CA ALA A 98 9.82 -7.96 -5.24
C ALA A 98 11.13 -8.18 -4.49
N GLU A 99 11.30 -7.60 -3.30
CA GLU A 99 12.57 -7.64 -2.56
C GLU A 99 12.59 -8.68 -1.44
N CYS A 100 11.47 -8.86 -0.72
CA CYS A 100 11.38 -9.77 0.43
C CYS A 100 10.72 -11.11 0.09
N GLY A 101 9.91 -11.16 -0.98
CA GLY A 101 9.06 -12.30 -1.31
C GLY A 101 7.63 -12.16 -0.80
N GLU A 102 6.68 -12.83 -1.46
CA GLU A 102 5.24 -12.62 -1.28
C GLU A 102 4.69 -13.05 0.08
N ASN A 103 5.33 -14.02 0.72
CA ASN A 103 4.93 -14.58 2.02
C ASN A 103 5.79 -14.08 3.19
N VAL A 104 6.58 -13.04 2.97
CA VAL A 104 7.49 -12.46 3.98
C VAL A 104 6.94 -11.12 4.44
N GLY A 105 6.98 -10.89 5.75
CA GLY A 105 6.69 -9.61 6.37
C GLY A 105 7.73 -8.58 5.97
N GLY A 106 7.30 -7.35 5.74
CA GLY A 106 8.21 -6.31 5.26
C GLY A 106 7.53 -4.97 5.11
N TYR A 107 8.35 -3.96 4.85
CA TYR A 107 7.90 -2.58 4.78
C TYR A 107 8.69 -1.77 3.77
N VAL A 108 8.10 -0.67 3.35
CA VAL A 108 8.74 0.38 2.56
C VAL A 108 8.68 1.67 3.35
N GLN A 109 9.85 2.23 3.64
CA GLN A 109 10.04 3.52 4.28
C GLN A 109 10.25 4.59 3.22
N ILE A 110 9.56 5.72 3.35
CA ILE A 110 9.63 6.87 2.43
C ILE A 110 9.91 8.12 3.26
N ASP A 111 11.19 8.43 3.45
CA ASP A 111 11.63 9.52 4.35
C ASP A 111 11.11 10.89 3.92
N ALA A 112 11.01 11.14 2.61
CA ALA A 112 10.48 12.39 2.08
C ALA A 112 9.01 12.62 2.46
N TRP A 113 8.26 11.55 2.77
CA TRP A 113 6.87 11.63 3.23
C TRP A 113 6.75 11.50 4.74
N ALA A 114 7.82 11.07 5.42
CA ALA A 114 7.81 10.66 6.81
C ALA A 114 6.79 9.53 7.08
N LYS A 115 6.76 8.53 6.17
CA LYS A 115 5.83 7.40 6.21
C LYS A 115 6.47 6.06 5.92
N GLN A 116 5.86 5.02 6.47
CA GLN A 116 6.19 3.64 6.20
C GLN A 116 4.91 2.87 5.89
N TYR A 117 4.96 1.96 4.91
CA TYR A 117 3.84 1.11 4.50
C TYR A 117 4.30 -0.33 4.46
N GLY A 118 3.46 -1.30 4.77
CA GLY A 118 3.87 -2.70 4.67
C GLY A 118 2.87 -3.70 5.18
N ARG A 119 3.38 -4.92 5.40
CA ARG A 119 2.65 -6.02 6.01
C ARG A 119 3.50 -6.75 7.04
N LEU A 120 2.87 -7.22 8.11
CA LEU A 120 3.51 -8.03 9.16
C LEU A 120 2.52 -9.05 9.70
N SER A 121 2.98 -9.90 10.61
CA SER A 121 2.10 -10.69 11.47
C SER A 121 1.34 -9.77 12.44
N THR A 122 0.10 -10.13 12.80
CA THR A 122 -0.72 -9.43 13.79
C THR A 122 -0.09 -9.35 15.19
N SER A 123 0.88 -10.22 15.48
CA SER A 123 1.64 -10.21 16.74
C SER A 123 2.73 -9.13 16.82
N SER A 124 3.01 -8.43 15.72
CA SER A 124 4.11 -7.48 15.60
C SER A 124 3.67 -6.03 15.81
N ASN A 125 4.60 -5.18 16.26
CA ASN A 125 4.38 -3.74 16.29
C ASN A 125 5.06 -3.08 15.07
N PRO A 126 4.30 -2.62 14.05
CA PRO A 126 4.90 -2.09 12.81
C PRO A 126 5.63 -0.75 12.99
N CYS A 127 5.33 -0.01 14.06
CA CYS A 127 5.87 1.32 14.31
C CYS A 127 6.29 1.43 15.79
N PRO A 128 7.38 0.77 16.23
CA PRO A 128 7.73 0.62 17.64
C PRO A 128 8.03 1.94 18.36
N ASN A 129 8.41 2.98 17.62
CA ASN A 129 8.72 4.30 18.16
C ASN A 129 7.55 5.30 18.06
N LEU A 130 6.38 4.88 17.57
CA LEU A 130 5.21 5.74 17.41
C LEU A 130 4.11 5.35 18.40
N ASN A 131 3.35 6.35 18.84
CA ASN A 131 2.22 6.14 19.74
C ASN A 131 1.00 5.70 18.92
N GLY A 132 0.49 4.50 19.19
CA GLY A 132 -0.69 3.96 18.54
C GLY A 132 -1.01 2.56 19.00
#